data_AF-A0A829GRH7-F1
#
_entry.id   AF-A0A829GRH7-F1
#
_cell.length_a   1.000
_cell.length_b   1.000
_cell.length_c   1.000
_cell.angle_alpha   90.00
_cell.angle_beta   90.00
_cell.angle_gamma   90.00
#
_symmetry.space_group_name_H-M   'P 1'
#
loop_
_entity.id
_entity.type
_entity.pdbx_description
1 polymer ?
#
loop_
_entity_poly.entity_id
_entity_poly.type
_entity_poly.pdbx_seq_one_letter_code
_entity_poly.pdbx_strand_id
1 'polypeptide(L)'
;MKSGKFVGPDRAAVIENIRRAVAAKAFNVKVEEHDPTFSEAQETAIIDHYLHQRQRWTFRVKTLICRLLVNAYAVRVTSDVEVVGVEKIRAIKSGGVITSNHFSPFENMAIRKAVRLAGRHRMYIVSQDTNLAMKGLLGFVMNYDDTIPLSGRPSFLNGPFMQ
;
A
#
# COMPACT_ATOMS: atom_id res chain seq x y z
N MET A 1 -4.32 22.49 -7.17
CA MET A 1 -4.62 21.09 -7.52
C MET A 1 -6.00 20.74 -6.95
N LYS A 2 -7.03 20.50 -7.79
CA LYS A 2 -8.39 20.18 -7.30
C LYS A 2 -8.40 18.77 -6.70
N SER A 3 -8.59 18.64 -5.38
CA SER A 3 -8.54 17.37 -4.63
C SER A 3 -9.77 16.46 -4.83
N GLY A 4 -10.75 16.84 -5.64
CA GLY A 4 -12.09 16.25 -5.66
C GLY A 4 -12.26 14.89 -6.34
N LYS A 5 -11.20 14.12 -6.64
CA LYS A 5 -11.34 12.75 -7.20
C LYS A 5 -10.86 11.62 -6.29
N PHE A 6 -10.20 11.94 -5.17
CA PHE A 6 -9.68 10.95 -4.21
C PHE A 6 -10.19 11.20 -2.78
N VAL A 7 -11.15 12.11 -2.65
CA VAL A 7 -11.69 12.58 -1.37
C VAL A 7 -13.15 12.16 -1.36
N GLY A 8 -13.51 11.21 -0.48
CA GLY A 8 -14.87 10.67 -0.33
C GLY A 8 -15.90 11.77 -0.06
N PRO A 9 -17.19 11.50 -0.35
CA PRO A 9 -18.23 12.52 -0.49
C PRO A 9 -18.57 13.27 0.82
N ASP A 10 -18.43 12.63 1.99
CA ASP A 10 -18.74 13.26 3.27
C ASP A 10 -17.51 13.30 4.20
N ARG A 11 -16.75 14.38 4.12
CA ARG A 11 -15.59 14.59 4.99
C ARG A 11 -15.96 14.99 6.40
N ALA A 12 -17.14 15.56 6.61
CA ALA A 12 -17.58 15.96 7.94
C ALA A 12 -17.87 14.71 8.80
N ALA A 13 -18.55 13.73 8.23
CA ALA A 13 -18.83 12.46 8.91
C ALA A 13 -17.55 11.69 9.28
N VAL A 14 -16.57 11.63 8.37
CA VAL A 14 -15.26 11.00 8.64
C VAL A 14 -14.52 11.71 9.77
N ILE A 15 -14.52 13.05 9.81
CA ILE A 15 -13.92 13.82 10.90
C ILE A 15 -14.58 13.46 12.25
N GLU A 16 -15.90 13.31 12.26
CA GLU A 16 -16.61 12.95 13.49
C GLU A 16 -16.33 11.50 13.92
N ASN A 17 -16.19 10.58 12.97
CA ASN A 17 -15.73 9.20 13.24
C ASN A 17 -14.33 9.20 13.87
N ILE A 18 -13.41 10.02 13.36
CA ILE A 18 -12.07 10.19 13.94
C ILE A 18 -12.17 10.71 15.37
N ARG A 19 -12.98 11.76 15.64
CA ARG A 19 -13.14 12.30 17.00
C ARG A 19 -13.62 11.24 17.98
N ARG A 20 -14.63 10.46 17.59
CA ARG A 20 -15.17 9.36 18.41
C ARG A 20 -14.12 8.28 18.68
N ALA A 21 -13.38 7.84 17.66
CA ALA A 21 -12.32 6.85 17.79
C ALA A 21 -11.20 7.32 18.74
N VAL A 22 -10.78 8.58 18.62
CA VAL A 22 -9.75 9.18 19.49
C VAL A 22 -10.24 9.28 20.92
N ALA A 23 -11.47 9.75 21.16
CA ALA A 23 -12.05 9.82 22.51
C ALA A 23 -12.14 8.44 23.18
N ALA A 24 -12.42 7.39 22.41
CA ALA A 24 -12.47 6.00 22.87
C ALA A 24 -11.10 5.32 22.95
N LYS A 25 -9.99 5.98 22.59
CA LYS A 25 -8.65 5.41 22.43
C LYS A 25 -8.59 4.19 21.49
N ALA A 26 -9.51 4.12 20.53
CA ALA A 26 -9.63 3.05 19.55
C ALA A 26 -8.93 3.45 18.23
N PHE A 27 -7.60 3.49 18.22
CA PHE A 27 -6.82 4.07 17.11
C PHE A 27 -6.75 3.20 15.84
N ASN A 28 -7.24 1.97 15.90
CA ASN A 28 -7.15 0.97 14.83
C ASN A 28 -8.49 0.71 14.11
N VAL A 29 -9.54 1.46 14.43
CA VAL A 29 -10.85 1.30 13.77
C VAL A 29 -10.90 2.10 12.47
N LYS A 30 -11.61 1.57 11.48
CA LYS A 30 -11.89 2.29 10.24
C LYS A 30 -12.84 3.47 10.52
N VAL A 31 -12.58 4.60 9.87
CA VAL A 31 -13.32 5.86 10.06
C VAL A 31 -13.94 6.42 8.76
N GLU A 32 -13.54 5.88 7.61
CA GLU A 32 -14.12 6.25 6.31
C GLU A 32 -15.52 5.67 6.17
N GLU A 33 -16.41 6.43 5.56
CA GLU A 33 -17.76 5.98 5.28
C GLU A 33 -17.81 5.06 4.05
N HIS A 34 -18.72 4.08 4.08
CA HIS A 34 -18.90 3.10 3.00
C HIS A 34 -17.67 2.25 2.71
N ASP A 35 -16.74 2.19 3.67
CA ASP A 35 -15.59 1.30 3.58
C ASP A 35 -16.09 -0.15 3.54
N PRO A 36 -15.63 -0.98 2.59
CA PRO A 36 -16.10 -2.35 2.49
C PRO A 36 -15.79 -3.14 3.76
N THR A 37 -16.82 -3.80 4.29
CA THR A 37 -16.69 -4.79 5.36
C THR A 37 -16.65 -6.18 4.76
N PHE A 38 -15.62 -6.94 5.09
CA PHE A 38 -15.47 -8.32 4.63
C PHE A 38 -15.75 -9.27 5.79
N SER A 39 -16.38 -10.41 5.50
CA SER A 39 -16.42 -11.51 6.44
C SER A 39 -15.08 -12.23 6.48
N GLU A 40 -14.83 -12.96 7.57
CA GLU A 40 -13.60 -13.75 7.72
C GLU A 40 -13.35 -14.69 6.54
N ALA A 41 -14.40 -15.35 6.02
CA ALA A 41 -14.32 -16.22 4.86
C ALA A 41 -13.97 -15.47 3.56
N GLN A 42 -14.47 -14.24 3.38
CA GLN A 42 -14.14 -13.42 2.23
C GLN A 42 -12.67 -12.96 2.25
N GLU A 43 -12.17 -12.55 3.42
CA GLU A 43 -10.76 -12.19 3.60
C GLU A 43 -9.83 -13.38 3.30
N THR A 44 -10.19 -14.58 3.76
CA THR A 44 -9.45 -15.81 3.43
C THR A 44 -9.40 -16.04 1.93
N ALA A 45 -10.55 -15.95 1.25
CA ALA A 45 -10.62 -16.17 -0.18
C ALA A 45 -9.78 -15.16 -0.98
N ILE A 46 -9.72 -13.90 -0.52
CA ILE A 46 -8.88 -12.85 -1.13
C ILE A 46 -7.40 -13.21 -1.01
N ILE A 47 -6.95 -13.60 0.18
CA ILE A 47 -5.56 -14.00 0.44
C ILE A 47 -5.18 -15.26 -0.33
N ASP A 48 -6.00 -16.30 -0.29
CA ASP A 48 -5.74 -17.57 -0.97
C ASP A 48 -5.66 -17.36 -2.48
N HIS A 49 -6.55 -16.54 -3.04
CA HIS A 49 -6.49 -16.14 -4.43
C HIS A 49 -5.16 -15.45 -4.76
N TYR A 50 -4.74 -14.49 -3.95
CA TYR A 50 -3.48 -13.77 -4.14
C TYR A 50 -2.26 -14.70 -4.10
N LEU A 51 -2.18 -15.57 -3.09
CA LEU A 51 -1.11 -16.54 -2.94
C LEU A 51 -1.07 -17.54 -4.10
N HIS A 52 -2.23 -18.02 -4.55
CA HIS A 52 -2.31 -18.89 -5.72
C HIS A 52 -1.87 -18.18 -7.01
N GLN A 53 -2.25 -16.90 -7.21
CA GLN A 53 -1.77 -16.14 -8.36
C GLN A 53 -0.24 -15.96 -8.34
N ARG A 54 0.37 -15.75 -7.17
CA ARG A 54 1.84 -15.56 -7.03
C ARG A 54 2.67 -16.71 -7.57
N GLN A 55 2.14 -17.92 -7.56
CA GLN A 55 2.81 -19.12 -8.09
C GLN A 55 2.88 -19.15 -9.63
N ARG A 56 2.11 -18.29 -10.32
CA ARG A 56 2.03 -18.30 -11.78
C ARG A 56 3.14 -17.44 -12.39
N TRP A 57 3.75 -17.90 -13.49
CA TRP A 57 4.75 -17.09 -14.22
C TRP A 57 4.20 -15.73 -14.70
N THR A 58 2.90 -15.70 -15.03
CA THR A 58 2.21 -14.46 -15.44
C THR A 58 2.18 -13.42 -14.34
N PHE A 59 2.23 -13.83 -13.07
CA PHE A 59 2.36 -12.91 -11.93
C PHE A 59 3.66 -12.13 -12.01
N ARG A 60 4.79 -12.81 -12.26
CA ARG A 60 6.11 -12.16 -12.38
C ARG A 60 6.14 -11.12 -13.50
N VAL A 61 5.49 -11.43 -14.62
CA VAL A 61 5.37 -10.50 -15.76
C VAL A 61 4.49 -9.30 -15.40
N LYS A 62 3.32 -9.53 -14.80
CA LYS A 62 2.43 -8.45 -14.36
C LYS A 62 3.09 -7.56 -13.31
N THR A 63 3.84 -8.13 -12.37
CA THR A 63 4.63 -7.38 -11.39
C THR A 63 5.74 -6.56 -12.04
N LEU A 64 6.43 -7.08 -13.06
CA LEU A 64 7.40 -6.27 -13.81
C LEU A 64 6.72 -5.08 -14.50
N ILE A 65 5.62 -5.31 -15.22
CA ILE A 65 4.86 -4.26 -15.90
C ILE A 65 4.37 -3.22 -14.89
N CYS A 66 3.76 -3.67 -13.79
CA CYS A 66 3.24 -2.80 -12.75
C CYS A 66 4.34 -1.90 -12.17
N ARG A 67 5.50 -2.47 -11.81
CA ARG A 67 6.63 -1.71 -11.29
C ARG A 67 7.12 -0.65 -12.27
N LEU A 68 7.20 -0.98 -13.56
CA LEU A 68 7.61 -0.01 -14.59
C LEU A 68 6.61 1.16 -14.67
N LEU A 69 5.31 0.86 -14.71
CA LEU A 69 4.25 1.87 -14.76
C LEU A 69 4.23 2.76 -13.51
N VAL A 70 4.28 2.17 -12.32
CA VAL A 70 4.30 2.90 -11.06
C VAL A 70 5.57 3.73 -10.92
N ASN A 71 6.73 3.24 -11.36
CA ASN A 71 7.97 4.02 -11.35
C ASN A 71 7.89 5.23 -12.28
N ALA A 72 7.37 5.07 -13.50
CA ALA A 72 7.17 6.18 -14.43
C ALA A 72 6.18 7.20 -13.86
N TYR A 73 5.08 6.71 -13.28
CA TYR A 73 4.09 7.55 -12.61
C TYR A 73 4.72 8.31 -11.43
N ALA A 74 5.50 7.64 -10.58
CA ALA A 74 6.19 8.24 -9.44
C ALA A 74 7.08 9.40 -9.89
N VAL A 75 7.93 9.19 -10.90
CA VAL A 75 8.79 10.26 -11.45
C VAL A 75 7.96 11.47 -11.88
N ARG A 76 6.81 11.25 -12.52
CA ARG A 76 5.94 12.33 -13.01
C ARG A 76 5.23 13.08 -11.88
N VAL A 77 4.69 12.39 -10.87
CA VAL A 77 3.90 13.03 -9.79
C VAL A 77 4.75 13.57 -8.65
N THR A 78 6.03 13.25 -8.62
CA THR A 78 6.98 13.73 -7.59
C THR A 78 8.07 14.59 -8.19
N SER A 79 7.86 15.17 -9.37
CA SER A 79 8.86 15.99 -10.06
C SER A 79 9.31 17.19 -9.23
N ASP A 80 8.40 17.77 -8.46
CA ASP A 80 8.54 18.92 -7.57
C ASP A 80 8.87 18.55 -6.12
N VAL A 81 8.93 17.25 -5.79
CA VAL A 81 9.23 16.78 -4.43
C VAL A 81 10.74 16.75 -4.20
N GLU A 82 11.23 17.48 -3.21
CA GLU A 82 12.62 17.38 -2.76
C GLU A 82 12.80 16.21 -1.77
N VAL A 83 13.89 15.44 -1.93
CA VAL A 83 14.26 14.38 -0.98
C VAL A 83 15.54 14.80 -0.26
N VAL A 84 15.40 15.21 0.99
CA VAL A 84 16.51 15.54 1.88
C VAL A 84 16.95 14.30 2.66
N GLY A 85 18.26 14.07 2.79
CA GLY A 85 18.79 12.98 3.61
C GLY A 85 18.95 11.62 2.90
N VAL A 86 18.95 11.59 1.56
CA VAL A 86 19.06 10.34 0.78
C VAL A 86 20.36 9.57 1.04
N GLU A 87 21.43 10.27 1.41
CA GLU A 87 22.73 9.71 1.79
C GLU A 87 22.62 8.76 2.99
N LYS A 88 21.66 9.01 3.91
CA LYS A 88 21.38 8.13 5.04
C LYS A 88 20.87 6.76 4.57
N ILE A 89 20.03 6.75 3.53
CA ILE A 89 19.55 5.51 2.91
C ILE A 89 20.69 4.79 2.17
N ARG A 90 21.55 5.54 1.46
CA ARG A 90 22.73 4.97 0.76
C ARG A 90 23.75 4.35 1.71
N ALA A 91 23.85 4.85 2.93
CA ALA A 91 24.74 4.34 3.96
C ALA A 91 24.30 2.96 4.49
N ILE A 92 23.00 2.64 4.45
CA ILE A 92 22.47 1.33 4.84
C ILE A 92 23.00 0.28 3.86
N LYS A 93 23.69 -0.74 4.37
CA LYS A 93 24.23 -1.86 3.57
C LYS A 93 23.30 -3.07 3.52
N SER A 94 22.48 -3.25 4.55
CA SER A 94 21.45 -4.28 4.64
C SER A 94 20.15 -3.89 3.90
N GLY A 95 19.10 -4.69 4.10
CA GLY A 95 17.72 -4.24 3.94
C GLY A 95 17.30 -3.30 5.07
N GLY A 96 16.14 -2.66 4.93
CA GLY A 96 15.57 -1.77 5.93
C GLY A 96 14.05 -1.65 5.80
N VAL A 97 13.41 -1.23 6.88
CA VAL A 97 11.99 -0.91 6.92
C VAL A 97 11.83 0.61 6.86
N ILE A 98 10.99 1.08 5.95
CA ILE A 98 10.65 2.50 5.84
C ILE A 98 9.26 2.66 6.45
N THR A 99 9.13 3.59 7.39
CA THR A 99 7.86 4.04 7.93
C THR A 99 7.61 5.47 7.46
N SER A 100 6.38 5.78 7.09
CA SER A 100 5.94 7.11 6.70
C SER A 100 4.59 7.41 7.33
N ASN A 101 4.30 8.70 7.50
CA ASN A 101 2.95 9.13 7.82
C ASN A 101 2.08 9.04 6.56
N HIS A 102 0.85 8.55 6.68
CA HIS A 102 -0.08 8.47 5.56
C HIS A 102 -0.87 9.78 5.40
N PHE A 103 -0.24 10.81 4.83
CA PHE A 103 -0.84 12.14 4.66
C PHE A 103 -1.52 12.35 3.30
N SER A 104 -1.25 11.49 2.32
CA SER A 104 -1.89 11.57 1.00
C SER A 104 -1.91 10.21 0.30
N PRO A 105 -2.82 10.01 -0.68
CA PRO A 105 -2.81 8.81 -1.52
C PRO A 105 -1.52 8.61 -2.34
N PHE A 106 -0.70 9.66 -2.49
CA PHE A 106 0.50 9.65 -3.32
C PHE A 106 1.80 9.62 -2.50
N GLU A 107 1.73 9.53 -1.18
CA GLU A 107 2.92 9.57 -0.31
C GLU A 107 3.92 8.43 -0.63
N ASN A 108 3.39 7.25 -0.95
CA ASN A 108 4.20 6.10 -1.40
C ASN A 108 5.06 6.42 -2.65
N MET A 109 4.65 7.37 -3.49
CA MET A 109 5.44 7.80 -4.64
C MET A 109 6.67 8.61 -4.22
N ALA A 110 6.55 9.44 -3.17
CA ALA A 110 7.67 10.18 -2.62
C ALA A 110 8.69 9.23 -1.97
N ILE A 111 8.21 8.22 -1.22
CA ILE A 111 9.07 7.14 -0.69
C ILE A 111 9.77 6.41 -1.82
N ARG A 112 9.05 6.04 -2.87
CA ARG A 112 9.61 5.39 -4.05
C ARG A 112 10.66 6.24 -4.75
N LYS A 113 10.46 7.56 -4.85
CA LYS A 113 11.48 8.50 -5.35
C LYS A 113 12.74 8.45 -4.47
N ALA A 114 12.61 8.54 -3.15
CA ALA A 114 13.74 8.50 -2.22
C ALA A 114 14.55 7.21 -2.33
N VAL A 115 13.88 6.05 -2.35
CA VAL A 115 14.50 4.73 -2.53
C VAL A 115 15.29 4.66 -3.84
N ARG A 116 14.73 5.17 -4.94
CA ARG A 116 15.40 5.20 -6.24
C ARG A 116 16.61 6.14 -6.27
N LEU A 117 16.49 7.34 -5.69
CA LEU A 117 17.62 8.27 -5.56
C LEU A 117 18.74 7.68 -4.68
N ALA A 118 18.41 6.78 -3.75
CA ALA A 118 19.38 6.03 -2.97
C ALA A 118 20.04 4.87 -3.74
N GLY A 119 19.74 4.68 -5.03
CA GLY A 119 20.28 3.58 -5.84
C GLY A 119 19.64 2.23 -5.56
N ARG A 120 18.48 2.20 -4.90
CA ARG A 120 17.72 0.98 -4.63
C ARG A 120 16.54 0.90 -5.61
N HIS A 121 16.31 -0.27 -6.20
CA HIS A 121 15.33 -0.42 -7.29
C HIS A 121 14.05 -1.18 -6.92
N ARG A 122 14.05 -1.86 -5.78
CA ARG A 122 12.93 -2.68 -5.32
C ARG A 122 12.56 -2.30 -3.90
N MET A 123 11.27 -2.10 -3.68
CA MET A 123 10.65 -1.92 -2.38
C MET A 123 9.40 -2.80 -2.34
N TYR A 124 9.02 -3.24 -1.15
CA TYR A 124 7.80 -3.96 -0.92
C TYR A 124 6.86 -3.08 -0.11
N ILE A 125 5.57 -3.11 -0.43
CA ILE A 125 4.57 -2.27 0.23
C ILE A 125 3.73 -3.16 1.13
N VAL A 126 3.66 -2.80 2.40
CA VAL A 126 2.84 -3.51 3.37
C VAL A 126 1.43 -2.91 3.34
N SER A 127 0.42 -3.72 3.06
CA SER A 127 -0.98 -3.25 2.90
C SER A 127 -1.95 -4.19 3.60
N GLN A 128 -3.10 -3.68 4.05
CA GLN A 128 -4.19 -4.55 4.50
C GLN A 128 -4.62 -5.52 3.38
N ASP A 129 -4.91 -6.76 3.75
CA ASP A 129 -5.35 -7.84 2.86
C ASP A 129 -6.58 -7.48 2.02
N THR A 130 -7.57 -6.83 2.61
CA THR A 130 -8.80 -6.39 1.93
C THR A 130 -8.56 -5.44 0.75
N ASN A 131 -7.44 -4.71 0.71
CA ASN A 131 -7.09 -3.86 -0.43
C ASN A 131 -6.81 -4.66 -1.72
N LEU A 132 -6.48 -5.94 -1.60
CA LEU A 132 -6.30 -6.82 -2.76
C LEU A 132 -7.60 -7.08 -3.52
N ALA A 133 -8.77 -6.88 -2.88
CA ALA A 133 -10.08 -7.02 -3.50
C ALA A 133 -10.49 -5.80 -4.36
N MET A 134 -9.69 -4.73 -4.38
CA MET A 134 -9.95 -3.56 -5.21
C MET A 134 -10.03 -3.95 -6.69
N LYS A 135 -10.91 -3.28 -7.44
CA LYS A 135 -11.14 -3.54 -8.87
C LYS A 135 -10.39 -2.53 -9.74
N GLY A 136 -10.26 -2.87 -11.03
CA GLY A 136 -9.68 -1.98 -12.04
C GLY A 136 -8.18 -1.73 -11.85
N LEU A 137 -7.73 -0.52 -12.23
CA LEU A 137 -6.31 -0.16 -12.22
C LEU A 137 -5.72 -0.14 -10.80
N LEU A 138 -6.47 0.33 -9.81
CA LEU A 138 -6.01 0.35 -8.42
C LEU A 138 -5.85 -1.07 -7.88
N GLY A 139 -6.80 -1.96 -8.18
CA GLY A 139 -6.69 -3.39 -7.90
C GLY A 139 -5.46 -4.03 -8.52
N PHE A 140 -5.15 -3.69 -9.77
CA PHE A 140 -3.93 -4.16 -10.44
C PHE A 140 -2.67 -3.70 -9.69
N VAL A 141 -2.59 -2.43 -9.30
CA VAL A 141 -1.45 -1.92 -8.52
C VAL A 141 -1.34 -2.64 -7.17
N MET A 142 -2.44 -2.76 -6.43
CA MET A 142 -2.45 -3.43 -5.12
C MET A 142 -2.01 -4.89 -5.21
N ASN A 143 -2.37 -5.61 -6.28
CA ASN A 143 -2.00 -7.01 -6.48
C ASN A 143 -0.59 -7.22 -7.06
N TYR A 144 0.02 -6.23 -7.73
CA TYR A 144 1.23 -6.47 -8.51
C TYR A 144 2.41 -5.52 -8.22
N ASP A 145 2.26 -4.50 -7.39
CA ASP A 145 3.35 -3.57 -7.02
C ASP A 145 4.20 -4.04 -5.82
N ASP A 146 4.60 -5.32 -5.83
CA ASP A 146 5.39 -5.97 -4.76
C ASP A 146 4.72 -5.83 -3.36
N THR A 147 3.39 -6.02 -3.30
CA THR A 147 2.60 -5.90 -2.07
C THR A 147 2.75 -7.11 -1.14
N ILE A 148 2.96 -6.84 0.15
CA ILE A 148 2.90 -7.80 1.25
C ILE A 148 1.59 -7.56 1.99
N PRO A 149 0.57 -8.42 1.82
CA PRO A 149 -0.66 -8.24 2.58
C PRO A 149 -0.39 -8.54 4.06
N LEU A 150 -0.91 -7.70 4.94
CA LEU A 150 -1.04 -8.00 6.36
C LEU A 150 -2.47 -8.47 6.60
N SER A 151 -2.58 -9.74 6.98
CA SER A 151 -3.81 -10.25 7.56
C SER A 151 -3.71 -10.17 9.08
N GLY A 152 -4.82 -9.86 9.75
CA GLY A 152 -4.92 -9.92 11.21
C GLY A 152 -4.79 -11.33 11.80
N ARG A 153 -4.59 -12.35 10.94
CA ARG A 153 -4.52 -13.76 11.34
C ARG A 153 -3.09 -14.25 11.57
N PRO A 154 -2.81 -14.89 12.72
CA PRO A 154 -1.51 -15.53 13.00
C PRO A 154 -1.12 -16.62 11.98
N SER A 155 -2.10 -17.34 11.41
CA SER A 155 -1.87 -18.43 10.44
C SER A 155 -1.26 -17.94 9.12
N PHE A 156 -1.57 -16.72 8.69
CA PHE A 156 -0.98 -16.11 7.51
C PHE A 156 0.50 -15.73 7.72
N LEU A 157 0.82 -15.22 8.91
CA LEU A 157 2.18 -14.79 9.27
C LEU A 157 3.15 -15.97 9.45
N ASN A 158 2.64 -17.15 9.81
CA ASN A 158 3.44 -18.32 10.17
C ASN A 158 3.70 -19.33 9.03
N GLY A 159 3.35 -19.04 7.77
CA GLY A 159 3.47 -20.06 6.71
C GLY A 159 3.63 -19.54 5.26
N PRO A 160 2.53 -19.24 4.55
CA PRO A 160 2.51 -19.29 3.08
C PRO A 160 3.14 -18.08 2.36
N PHE A 161 3.46 -16.98 3.06
CA PHE A 161 4.06 -15.80 2.42
C PHE A 161 5.57 -15.96 2.13
N MET A 162 6.26 -16.76 2.95
CA MET A 162 7.72 -16.98 2.91
C MET A 162 8.15 -18.00 1.85
N GLN A 163 7.21 -18.75 1.26
CA GLN A 163 7.43 -19.74 0.20
C GLN A 163 7.24 -19.11 -1.19
#